data_AF-Q0W4R7-F1
#
_entry.id   AF-Q0W4R7-F1
#
_cell.length_a   1.000
_cell.length_b   1.000
_cell.length_c   1.000
_cell.angle_alpha   90.00
_cell.angle_beta   90.00
_cell.angle_gamma   90.00
#
_symmetry.space_group_name_H-M   'P 1'
#
loop_
_entity.id
_entity.type
_entity.pdbx_description
1 polymer ?
#
loop_
_entity_poly.entity_id
_entity_poly.type
_entity_poly.pdbx_seq_one_letter_code
_entity_poly.pdbx_strand_id
1 'polypeptide(L)'
;MGEESDYEDYCQIMYAMRKSVVRMKILVYLFVCGEPRNIQQITNVVGTWPSHVRGAMWGMGKRYNAESSLLARGLVARLSGDINSNVTTYTLTEKGRAYVLLICTTPEFNRSVRAIIEQFT
;
A
#
# COMPACT_ATOMS: atom_id res chain seq x y z
N MET A 1 23.16 -10.69 -12.29
CA MET A 1 23.21 -10.25 -10.88
C MET A 1 22.09 -9.26 -10.51
N GLY A 2 21.47 -8.54 -11.46
CA GLY A 2 20.32 -7.66 -11.17
C GLY A 2 19.00 -8.39 -10.88
N GLU A 3 18.63 -9.37 -11.72
CA GLU A 3 17.30 -10.01 -11.63
C GLU A 3 17.08 -10.86 -10.37
N GLU A 4 18.12 -11.52 -9.87
CA GLU A 4 18.05 -12.38 -8.68
C GLU A 4 17.86 -11.54 -7.40
N SER A 5 18.53 -10.38 -7.34
CA SER A 5 18.37 -9.39 -6.27
C SER A 5 16.96 -8.78 -6.26
N ASP A 6 16.40 -8.51 -7.44
CA ASP A 6 15.03 -7.98 -7.54
C ASP A 6 14.02 -9.02 -7.05
N TYR A 7 14.20 -10.30 -7.40
CA TYR A 7 13.31 -11.38 -6.99
C TYR A 7 13.32 -11.60 -5.47
N GLU A 8 14.48 -11.56 -4.83
CA GLU A 8 14.59 -11.62 -3.37
C GLU A 8 13.89 -10.45 -2.67
N ASP A 9 14.05 -9.22 -3.19
CA ASP A 9 13.34 -8.04 -2.66
C ASP A 9 11.81 -8.22 -2.77
N TYR A 10 11.32 -8.72 -3.91
CA TYR A 10 9.91 -9.04 -4.09
C TYR A 10 9.40 -10.07 -3.08
N CYS A 11 10.15 -11.16 -2.83
CA CYS A 11 9.82 -12.16 -1.83
C CYS A 11 9.76 -11.57 -0.40
N GLN A 12 10.71 -10.70 -0.04
CA GLN A 12 10.71 -10.03 1.26
C GLN A 12 9.54 -9.06 1.41
N ILE A 13 9.20 -8.30 0.35
CA ILE A 13 8.02 -7.44 0.32
C ILE A 13 6.76 -8.29 0.52
N MET A 14 6.56 -9.34 -0.29
CA MET A 14 5.42 -10.27 -0.18
C MET A 14 5.25 -10.79 1.25
N TYR A 15 6.33 -11.28 1.87
CA TYR A 15 6.28 -11.84 3.22
C TYR A 15 5.97 -10.78 4.28
N ALA A 16 6.62 -9.62 4.21
CA ALA A 16 6.39 -8.53 5.16
C ALA A 16 4.96 -8.01 5.08
N MET A 17 4.46 -7.82 3.86
CA MET A 17 3.15 -7.22 3.57
C MET A 17 2.00 -8.14 3.96
N ARG A 18 2.15 -9.46 3.83
CA ARG A 18 1.19 -10.47 4.27
C ARG A 18 0.73 -10.30 5.71
N LYS A 19 1.64 -9.87 6.60
CA LYS A 19 1.37 -9.75 8.04
C LYS A 19 0.59 -8.48 8.41
N SER A 20 0.30 -7.60 7.46
CA SER A 20 -0.32 -6.30 7.72
C SER A 20 -1.57 -6.09 6.86
N VAL A 21 -2.73 -6.37 7.46
CA VAL A 21 -4.04 -6.13 6.84
C VAL A 21 -4.22 -4.66 6.45
N VAL A 22 -3.70 -3.72 7.25
CA VAL A 22 -3.79 -2.28 6.97
C VAL A 22 -3.06 -1.92 5.67
N ARG A 23 -1.82 -2.39 5.47
CA ARG A 23 -1.07 -2.12 4.24
C ARG A 23 -1.74 -2.74 3.01
N MET A 24 -2.27 -3.95 3.15
CA MET A 24 -3.04 -4.62 2.09
C MET A 24 -4.29 -3.84 1.71
N LYS A 25 -5.08 -3.39 2.69
CA LYS A 25 -6.25 -2.55 2.46
C LYS A 25 -5.90 -1.25 1.74
N ILE A 26 -4.82 -0.57 2.14
CA ILE A 26 -4.37 0.66 1.47
C ILE A 26 -4.02 0.38 0.00
N LEU A 27 -3.21 -0.65 -0.28
CA LEU A 27 -2.77 -0.97 -1.63
C LEU A 27 -3.95 -1.36 -2.54
N VAL A 28 -4.84 -2.23 -2.05
CA VAL A 28 -6.03 -2.64 -2.81
C VAL A 28 -6.97 -1.48 -3.05
N TYR A 29 -7.20 -0.63 -2.04
CA TYR A 29 -8.03 0.55 -2.20
C TYR A 29 -7.47 1.50 -3.27
N LEU A 30 -6.18 1.84 -3.21
CA LEU A 30 -5.55 2.69 -4.21
C LEU A 30 -5.54 2.05 -5.61
N PHE A 31 -5.46 0.73 -5.69
CA PHE A 31 -5.56 -0.01 -6.95
C PHE A 31 -6.97 0.08 -7.57
N VAL A 32 -8.01 -0.28 -6.80
CA VAL A 32 -9.41 -0.27 -7.25
C VAL A 32 -9.87 1.14 -7.58
N CYS A 33 -9.43 2.12 -6.79
CA CYS A 33 -9.84 3.50 -6.96
C CYS A 33 -9.28 4.17 -8.23
N GLY A 34 -8.13 3.72 -8.73
CA GLY A 34 -7.49 4.22 -9.95
C GLY A 34 -6.92 5.65 -9.89
N GLU A 35 -7.27 6.43 -8.87
CA GLU A 35 -6.94 7.86 -8.76
C GLU A 35 -6.21 8.18 -7.44
N PRO A 36 -5.40 9.26 -7.39
CA PRO A 36 -4.77 9.70 -6.15
C PRO A 36 -5.79 9.99 -5.03
N ARG A 37 -5.43 9.61 -3.79
CA ARG A 37 -6.28 9.82 -2.61
C ARG A 37 -5.52 10.44 -1.46
N ASN A 38 -6.19 11.33 -0.72
CA ASN A 38 -5.63 11.92 0.49
C ASN A 38 -5.74 10.97 1.69
N ILE A 39 -5.01 11.27 2.76
CA ILE A 39 -4.95 10.39 3.94
C ILE A 39 -6.32 10.20 4.61
N GLN A 40 -7.20 11.21 4.56
CA GLN A 40 -8.53 11.13 5.16
C GLN A 40 -9.41 10.14 4.39
N GLN A 41 -9.43 10.23 3.06
CA GLN A 41 -10.15 9.29 2.19
C GLN A 41 -9.66 7.86 2.41
N ILE A 42 -8.34 7.66 2.44
CA ILE A 42 -7.74 6.34 2.70
C ILE A 42 -8.15 5.83 4.08
N THR A 43 -8.12 6.68 5.11
CA THR A 43 -8.48 6.27 6.48
C THR A 43 -9.94 5.86 6.59
N ASN A 44 -10.85 6.63 5.99
CA ASN A 44 -12.29 6.34 6.01
C ASN A 44 -12.59 4.98 5.39
N VAL A 45 -11.93 4.65 4.28
CA VAL A 45 -12.17 3.39 3.55
C VAL A 45 -11.47 2.19 4.20
N VAL A 46 -10.24 2.36 4.68
CA VAL A 46 -9.51 1.26 5.35
C VAL A 46 -10.21 0.84 6.66
N GLY A 47 -10.95 1.76 7.29
CA GLY A 47 -11.73 1.49 8.50
C GLY A 47 -10.86 1.27 9.73
N THR A 48 -9.80 2.07 9.89
CA THR A 48 -8.88 1.99 11.04
C THR A 48 -8.45 3.38 11.51
N TRP A 49 -7.70 3.45 12.61
CA TRP A 49 -7.22 4.71 13.15
C TRP A 49 -6.25 5.43 12.19
N PRO A 50 -6.32 6.77 12.07
CA PRO A 50 -5.39 7.53 11.22
C PRO A 50 -3.91 7.25 11.52
N SER A 51 -3.57 6.95 12.78
CA SER A 51 -2.20 6.58 13.17
C SER A 51 -1.73 5.27 12.54
N HIS A 52 -2.61 4.29 12.35
CA HIS A 52 -2.26 3.02 11.71
C HIS A 52 -2.03 3.21 10.22
N VAL A 53 -2.87 4.02 9.56
CA VAL A 53 -2.71 4.36 8.14
C VAL A 53 -1.40 5.11 7.90
N ARG A 54 -1.12 6.14 8.70
CA ARG A 54 0.14 6.89 8.63
C ARG A 54 1.36 5.98 8.89
N GLY A 55 1.27 5.08 9.88
CA GLY A 55 2.35 4.14 10.22
C GLY A 55 2.61 3.13 9.10
N ALA A 56 1.56 2.63 8.45
CA ALA A 56 1.65 1.81 7.26
C ALA A 56 2.25 2.57 6.06
N MET A 57 1.90 3.85 5.90
CA MET A 57 2.28 4.67 4.76
C MET A 57 3.75 5.12 4.80
N TRP A 58 4.22 5.72 5.89
CA TRP A 58 5.60 6.25 6.02
C TRP A 58 6.35 5.83 7.29
N GLY A 59 5.76 4.99 8.13
CA GLY A 59 6.36 4.64 9.43
C GLY A 59 6.22 5.73 10.48
N MET A 60 6.25 5.33 11.75
CA MET A 60 6.10 6.23 12.90
C MET A 60 6.80 5.63 14.12
N GLY A 61 7.96 6.20 14.45
CA GLY A 61 8.76 5.84 15.64
C GLY A 61 9.17 4.37 15.68
N LYS A 62 9.42 3.85 16.89
CA LYS A 62 9.88 2.47 17.10
C LYS A 62 8.83 1.40 16.79
N ARG A 63 7.53 1.76 16.78
CA ARG A 63 6.42 0.80 16.64
C ARG A 63 6.06 0.51 15.17
N TYR A 64 6.34 1.44 14.26
CA TYR A 64 6.14 1.27 12.82
C TYR A 64 7.47 1.51 12.10
N ASN A 65 8.20 0.44 11.80
CA ASN A 65 9.49 0.51 11.12
C ASN A 65 9.33 1.26 9.78
N ALA A 66 9.95 2.44 9.68
CA ALA A 66 9.88 3.32 8.52
C ALA A 66 10.40 2.67 7.24
N GLU A 67 11.45 1.85 7.33
CA GLU A 67 12.01 1.10 6.20
C GLU A 67 11.02 0.06 5.63
N SER A 68 10.07 -0.37 6.46
CA SER A 68 9.04 -1.34 6.05
C SER A 68 7.77 -0.69 5.50
N SER A 69 7.69 0.65 5.50
CA SER A 69 6.51 1.41 5.08
C SER A 69 6.27 1.32 3.57
N LEU A 70 5.04 1.63 3.16
CA LEU A 70 4.64 1.59 1.74
C LEU A 70 5.45 2.57 0.87
N LEU A 71 5.73 3.76 1.39
CA LEU A 71 6.55 4.77 0.71
C LEU A 71 8.02 4.33 0.64
N ALA A 72 8.59 3.85 1.74
CA ALA A 72 10.00 3.42 1.76
C ALA A 72 10.24 2.22 0.83
N ARG A 73 9.26 1.32 0.68
CA ARG A 73 9.31 0.18 -0.25
C ARG A 73 9.01 0.54 -1.70
N GLY A 74 8.70 1.81 -1.99
CA GLY A 74 8.38 2.28 -3.33
C GLY A 74 7.11 1.67 -3.91
N LEU A 75 6.16 1.21 -3.08
CA LEU A 75 4.87 0.68 -3.54
C LEU A 75 3.82 1.79 -3.71
N VAL A 76 3.98 2.87 -2.94
CA VAL A 76 3.13 4.06 -3.01
C VAL A 76 4.02 5.26 -3.27
N ALA A 77 3.52 6.22 -4.05
CA ALA A 77 4.12 7.53 -4.25
C ALA A 77 3.29 8.60 -3.56
N ARG A 78 3.98 9.62 -3.04
CA ARG A 78 3.36 10.86 -2.56
C ARG A 78 3.29 11.85 -3.72
N LEU A 79 2.11 12.39 -3.97
CA LEU A 79 1.91 13.51 -4.87
C LEU A 79 1.64 14.74 -4.02
N SER A 80 2.54 15.73 -4.13
CA SER A 80 2.26 17.06 -3.59
C SER A 80 1.12 17.65 -4.40
N GLY A 81 0.13 18.23 -3.72
CA GLY A 81 -0.93 18.94 -4.42
C GLY A 81 -0.36 20.12 -5.20
N ASP A 82 -1.07 20.52 -6.25
CA ASP A 82 -0.74 21.69 -7.04
C ASP A 82 -0.76 22.95 -6.15
N ILE A 83 -0.16 24.06 -6.58
CA ILE A 83 -0.01 25.30 -5.78
C ILE A 83 -1.33 25.78 -5.11
N ASN A 84 -2.48 25.43 -5.69
CA ASN A 84 -3.81 25.81 -5.21
C ASN A 84 -4.47 24.81 -4.25
N SER A 85 -3.97 23.57 -4.15
CA SER A 85 -4.48 22.56 -3.24
C SER A 85 -3.35 22.08 -2.34
N ASN A 86 -3.22 22.63 -1.13
CA ASN A 86 -2.24 22.17 -0.12
C ASN A 86 -2.48 20.72 0.38
N VAL A 87 -3.23 19.91 -0.35
CA VAL A 87 -3.63 18.56 0.03
C VAL A 87 -2.68 17.55 -0.62
N THR A 88 -1.87 16.91 0.21
CA THR A 88 -1.05 15.78 -0.21
C THR A 88 -1.93 14.57 -0.55
N THR A 89 -1.71 13.99 -1.72
CA THR A 89 -2.37 12.76 -2.16
C THR A 89 -1.36 11.64 -2.39
N TYR A 90 -1.86 10.41 -2.51
CA TYR A 90 -1.06 9.20 -2.62
C TYR A 90 -1.62 8.32 -3.74
N THR A 91 -0.72 7.70 -4.51
CA THR A 91 -1.08 6.78 -5.59
C THR A 91 -0.13 5.59 -5.62
N LEU A 92 -0.52 4.50 -6.27
CA LEU A 92 0.39 3.37 -6.50
C LEU A 92 1.50 3.76 -7.47
N THR A 93 2.71 3.29 -7.19
CA THR A 93 3.76 3.22 -8.21
C THR A 93 3.49 2.08 -9.18
N GLU A 94 4.28 1.98 -10.24
CA GLU A 94 4.27 0.82 -11.12
C GLU A 94 4.59 -0.48 -10.34
N LYS A 95 5.62 -0.44 -9.48
CA LYS A 95 5.96 -1.54 -8.56
C LYS A 95 4.77 -1.92 -7.67
N GLY A 96 4.06 -0.94 -7.13
CA GLY A 96 2.86 -1.16 -6.31
C GLY A 96 1.71 -1.81 -7.06
N ARG A 97 1.44 -1.37 -8.30
CA ARG A 97 0.42 -1.97 -9.16
C ARG A 97 0.76 -3.42 -9.51
N ALA A 98 2.00 -3.68 -9.93
CA ALA A 98 2.48 -5.03 -10.22
C ALA A 98 2.36 -5.95 -9.00
N TYR A 99 2.69 -5.44 -7.80
CA TYR A 99 2.53 -6.16 -6.56
C TYR A 99 1.06 -6.54 -6.28
N VAL A 100 0.11 -5.61 -6.46
CA VAL A 100 -1.31 -5.90 -6.25
C VAL A 100 -1.84 -6.92 -7.27
N LEU A 101 -1.41 -6.84 -8.53
CA LEU A 101 -1.76 -7.83 -9.55
C LEU A 101 -1.24 -9.23 -9.17
N LEU A 102 0.03 -9.31 -8.76
CA LEU A 102 0.65 -10.57 -8.35
C LEU A 102 -0.16 -11.24 -7.22
N ILE A 103 -0.40 -10.54 -6.11
CA ILE A 103 -1.13 -11.11 -4.96
C ILE A 103 -2.61 -11.43 -5.26
N CYS A 104 -3.23 -10.76 -6.25
CA CYS A 104 -4.57 -11.13 -6.72
C CYS A 104 -4.58 -12.46 -7.48
N THR A 105 -3.46 -12.80 -8.14
CA THR A 105 -3.31 -14.04 -8.92
C THR A 105 -2.72 -15.20 -8.12
N THR A 106 -2.01 -14.92 -7.03
CA THR A 106 -1.41 -15.93 -6.16
C THR A 106 -2.46 -16.58 -5.23
N PRO A 107 -2.74 -17.89 -5.33
CA PRO A 107 -3.84 -18.56 -4.64
C PRO A 107 -3.88 -18.36 -3.12
N GLU A 108 -2.71 -18.33 -2.48
CA GLU A 108 -2.54 -18.20 -1.03
C GLU A 108 -3.01 -16.83 -0.51
N PHE A 109 -2.99 -15.81 -1.35
CA PHE A 109 -3.37 -14.44 -1.01
C PHE A 109 -4.76 -14.08 -1.52
N ASN A 110 -5.20 -14.75 -2.59
CA ASN A 110 -6.43 -14.44 -3.32
C ASN A 110 -7.65 -14.33 -2.40
N ARG A 111 -7.80 -15.24 -1.42
CA ARG A 111 -8.94 -15.21 -0.49
C ARG A 111 -8.97 -13.94 0.38
N SER A 112 -7.84 -13.57 0.97
CA SER A 112 -7.76 -12.37 1.82
C SER A 112 -7.90 -11.09 1.00
N VAL A 113 -7.38 -11.09 -0.23
CA VAL A 113 -7.48 -9.95 -1.14
C VAL A 113 -8.91 -9.77 -1.64
N ARG A 114 -9.60 -10.85 -2.05
CA ARG A 114 -11.02 -10.81 -2.45
C ARG A 114 -11.90 -10.27 -1.33
N ALA A 115 -11.74 -10.77 -0.11
CA ALA A 115 -12.50 -10.28 1.04
C ALA A 115 -12.25 -8.79 1.33
N ILE A 116 -11.09 -8.24 0.94
CA ILE A 116 -10.81 -6.80 1.03
C ILE A 116 -11.45 -6.05 -0.16
N ILE A 117 -11.37 -6.58 -1.38
CA ILE A 117 -11.99 -5.98 -2.57
C ILE A 117 -13.50 -5.85 -2.38
N GLU A 118 -14.16 -6.89 -1.84
CA GLU A 118 -15.60 -6.90 -1.53
C GLU A 118 -16.01 -5.83 -0.50
N GLN A 119 -15.07 -5.26 0.26
CA GLN A 119 -15.36 -4.14 1.17
C GLN A 119 -15.42 -2.78 0.44
N PHE A 120 -14.99 -2.72 -0.82
CA PHE A 120 -14.83 -1.49 -1.59
C PHE A 120 -15.74 -1.42 -2.82
N THR A 121 -16.46 -2.51 -3.14
CA THR A 121 -17.48 -2.64 -4.20
C THR A 121 -18.87 -2.69 -3.60
#